data_AF-A0A3D3URR0-F1
#
_entry.id   AF-A0A3D3URR0-F1
#
_cell.length_a   1.000
_cell.length_b   1.000
_cell.length_c   1.000
_cell.angle_alpha   90.00
_cell.angle_beta   90.00
_cell.angle_gamma   90.00
#
_symmetry.space_group_name_H-M   'P 1'
#
loop_
_entity.id
_entity.type
_entity.pdbx_description
1 polymer ?
#
loop_
_entity_poly.entity_id
_entity_poly.type
_entity_poly.pdbx_seq_one_letter_code
_entity_poly.pdbx_strand_id
1 'polypeptide(L)'
;MPIITPHIPTTQELYEAQLWVHEECYRFYVQERRKNCNFLEVLDLWLRAPYCDSCIQSGPDISYGLPEISANNWQQDTAWELGEDLLEYVEAQRAGNPEFALHCKRCDNSLYPWNGDDIYIVDYPLEEHYRIPIETHGKKNPSKRIRKQILALYNGECFKCGNRKGLHIDHIMPQTHGGDAAFRNLQPLCEKCGQEKGNKKPTEVPVYLTMYFQNPPADSYEGLFW
;
A
#
# COMPACT_ATOMS: atom_id res chain seq x y z
N MET A 1 18.31 32.93 -20.16
CA MET A 1 17.43 31.99 -19.43
C MET A 1 17.56 32.32 -17.96
N PRO A 2 16.46 32.56 -17.21
CA PRO A 2 16.56 32.81 -15.78
C PRO A 2 17.14 31.55 -15.11
N ILE A 3 18.13 31.74 -14.25
CA ILE A 3 18.72 30.65 -13.46
C ILE A 3 17.67 30.29 -12.40
N ILE A 4 16.93 29.21 -12.64
CA ILE A 4 16.03 28.64 -11.63
C ILE A 4 16.94 28.03 -10.58
N THR A 5 16.95 28.62 -9.39
CA THR A 5 17.63 28.01 -8.24
C THR A 5 16.65 27.00 -7.67
N PRO A 6 16.99 25.70 -7.62
CA PRO A 6 16.08 24.70 -7.06
C PRO A 6 15.83 25.01 -5.58
N HIS A 7 14.58 24.89 -5.15
CA HIS A 7 14.25 24.97 -3.73
C HIS A 7 14.88 23.77 -3.00
N ILE A 8 15.63 24.06 -1.94
CA ILE A 8 16.23 23.04 -1.07
C ILE A 8 15.42 23.05 0.24
N PRO A 9 14.67 21.98 0.53
CA PRO A 9 13.87 21.91 1.75
C PRO A 9 14.74 21.97 3.01
N THR A 10 14.25 22.66 4.03
CA THR A 10 14.79 22.65 5.39
C THR A 10 14.54 21.30 6.06
N THR A 11 15.28 21.02 7.14
CA THR A 11 15.05 19.82 7.96
C THR A 11 13.63 19.75 8.52
N GLN A 12 13.03 20.90 8.85
CA GLN A 12 11.66 20.97 9.34
C GLN A 12 10.65 20.57 8.25
N GLU A 13 10.81 21.10 7.03
CA GLU A 13 9.94 20.76 5.89
C GLU A 13 10.05 19.27 5.54
N LEU A 14 11.26 18.68 5.58
CA LEU A 14 11.45 17.25 5.37
C LEU A 14 10.74 16.41 6.44
N TYR A 15 10.80 16.83 7.70
CA TYR A 15 10.14 16.15 8.79
C TYR A 15 8.60 16.24 8.67
N GLU A 16 8.07 17.40 8.31
CA GLU A 16 6.64 17.60 8.07
C GLU A 16 6.13 16.77 6.89
N ALA A 17 6.88 16.72 5.78
CA ALA A 17 6.56 15.86 4.66
C ALA A 17 6.53 14.37 5.05
N GLN A 18 7.49 13.92 5.86
CA GLN A 18 7.51 12.54 6.37
C GLN A 18 6.29 12.24 7.26
N LEU A 19 5.92 13.16 8.14
CA LEU A 19 4.72 13.01 8.98
C LEU A 19 3.45 12.96 8.16
N TRP A 20 3.34 13.79 7.13
CA TRP A 20 2.21 13.78 6.19
C TRP A 20 2.11 12.43 5.47
N VAL A 21 3.22 11.92 4.93
CA VAL A 21 3.28 10.58 4.30
C VAL A 21 2.79 9.50 5.26
N HIS A 22 3.28 9.48 6.50
CA HIS A 22 2.84 8.50 7.50
C HIS A 22 1.34 8.60 7.79
N GLU A 23 0.79 9.81 7.89
CA GLU A 23 -0.64 10.02 8.13
C GLU A 23 -1.50 9.52 6.96
N GLU A 24 -1.09 9.81 5.72
CA GLU A 24 -1.79 9.31 4.53
C GLU A 24 -1.72 7.79 4.42
N CYS A 25 -0.56 7.18 4.68
CA CYS A 25 -0.45 5.72 4.72
C CYS A 25 -1.35 5.11 5.79
N TYR A 26 -1.46 5.72 6.98
CA TYR A 26 -2.36 5.24 8.03
C TYR A 26 -3.83 5.38 7.65
N ARG A 27 -4.22 6.48 6.98
CA ARG A 27 -5.57 6.65 6.44
C ARG A 27 -5.88 5.56 5.43
N PHE A 28 -5.00 5.37 4.46
CA PHE A 28 -5.14 4.38 3.40
C PHE A 28 -5.20 2.95 3.97
N TYR A 29 -4.33 2.61 4.93
CA TYR A 29 -4.36 1.32 5.61
C TYR A 29 -5.71 1.04 6.26
N VAL A 30 -6.31 2.02 6.94
CA VAL A 30 -7.63 1.85 7.57
C VAL A 30 -8.74 1.70 6.52
N GLN A 31 -8.66 2.40 5.39
CA GLN A 31 -9.61 2.24 4.28
C GLN A 31 -9.54 0.83 3.69
N GLU A 32 -8.35 0.37 3.32
CA GLU A 32 -8.15 -0.98 2.78
C GLU A 32 -8.55 -2.07 3.78
N ARG A 33 -8.30 -1.85 5.06
CA ARG A 33 -8.72 -2.80 6.09
C ARG A 33 -10.24 -2.88 6.21
N ARG A 34 -10.95 -1.75 6.13
CA ARG A 34 -12.42 -1.73 6.13
C ARG A 34 -13.00 -2.42 4.89
N LYS A 35 -12.31 -2.35 3.76
CA LYS A 35 -12.73 -2.96 2.49
C LYS A 35 -12.48 -4.47 2.48
N ASN A 36 -11.33 -4.92 2.96
CA ASN A 36 -10.83 -6.28 2.71
C ASN A 36 -10.81 -7.18 3.96
N CYS A 37 -10.95 -6.64 5.17
CA CYS A 37 -10.78 -7.41 6.40
C CYS A 37 -11.97 -7.32 7.36
N ASN A 38 -12.12 -8.36 8.16
CA ASN A 38 -12.90 -8.35 9.39
C ASN A 38 -11.99 -8.22 10.64
N PHE A 39 -12.59 -8.09 11.82
CA PHE A 39 -11.89 -7.83 13.09
C PHE A 39 -10.93 -8.94 13.56
N LEU A 40 -10.94 -10.10 12.90
CA LEU A 40 -10.08 -11.26 13.14
C LEU A 40 -9.05 -11.49 12.00
N GLU A 41 -8.84 -10.51 11.13
CA GLU A 41 -7.87 -10.59 10.03
C GLU A 41 -6.81 -9.51 10.14
N VAL A 42 -5.55 -9.82 9.86
CA VAL A 42 -4.45 -8.84 9.71
C VAL A 42 -4.33 -8.51 8.23
N LEU A 43 -4.28 -7.22 7.91
CA LEU A 43 -4.09 -6.77 6.53
C LEU A 43 -2.59 -6.74 6.23
N ASP A 44 -2.21 -7.32 5.10
CA ASP A 44 -0.85 -7.31 4.59
C ASP A 44 -0.84 -6.60 3.23
N LEU A 45 -0.35 -5.35 3.18
CA LEU A 45 -0.47 -4.48 2.01
C LEU A 45 0.81 -4.50 1.18
N TRP A 46 0.66 -4.78 -0.12
CA TRP A 46 1.74 -4.85 -1.08
C TRP A 46 1.50 -3.86 -2.22
N LEU A 47 2.55 -3.16 -2.62
CA LEU A 47 2.58 -2.35 -3.84
C LEU A 47 3.22 -3.17 -4.95
N ARG A 48 2.51 -3.29 -6.07
CA ARG A 48 2.98 -3.97 -7.26
C ARG A 48 3.45 -2.94 -8.27
N ALA A 49 4.68 -3.07 -8.78
CA ALA A 49 5.27 -2.08 -9.66
C ALA A 49 5.94 -2.69 -10.90
N PRO A 50 5.80 -2.06 -12.09
CA PRO A 50 6.46 -2.51 -13.31
C PRO A 50 7.93 -2.10 -13.35
N TYR A 51 8.78 -3.03 -13.78
CA TYR A 51 10.21 -2.85 -13.98
C TYR A 51 10.59 -3.26 -15.39
N CYS A 52 11.49 -2.50 -16.02
CA CYS A 52 12.10 -2.90 -17.27
C CYS A 52 13.22 -3.93 -17.04
N ASP A 53 13.53 -4.69 -18.10
CA ASP A 53 14.59 -5.70 -18.11
C ASP A 53 15.92 -5.18 -17.52
N SER A 54 16.39 -4.02 -17.97
CA SER A 54 17.65 -3.45 -17.49
C SER A 54 17.62 -3.11 -16.00
N CYS A 55 16.47 -2.71 -15.46
CA CYS A 55 16.32 -2.33 -14.05
C CYS A 55 16.20 -3.56 -13.14
N ILE A 56 15.50 -4.61 -13.57
CA ILE A 56 15.41 -5.84 -12.76
C ILE A 56 16.78 -6.53 -12.69
N GLN A 57 17.52 -6.60 -13.81
CA GLN A 57 18.83 -7.25 -13.87
C GLN A 57 19.93 -6.50 -13.09
N SER A 58 19.75 -5.20 -12.87
CA SER A 58 20.71 -4.36 -12.11
C SER A 58 20.30 -4.10 -10.66
N GLY A 59 19.16 -4.65 -10.22
CA GLY A 59 18.64 -4.45 -8.86
C GLY A 59 19.29 -5.31 -7.78
N PRO A 60 19.02 -5.02 -6.51
CA PRO A 60 19.32 -5.94 -5.42
C PRO A 60 18.48 -7.23 -5.53
N ASP A 61 17.27 -7.12 -6.11
CA ASP A 61 16.33 -8.20 -6.38
C ASP A 61 16.55 -8.78 -7.78
N ILE A 62 17.79 -9.19 -8.11
CA ILE A 62 18.09 -9.80 -9.41
C ILE A 62 17.20 -11.04 -9.58
N SER A 63 16.18 -10.92 -10.43
CA SER A 63 15.39 -12.05 -10.89
C SER A 63 16.00 -12.55 -12.19
N TYR A 64 16.46 -13.79 -12.21
CA TYR A 64 16.82 -14.50 -13.44
C TYR A 64 15.58 -15.15 -14.09
N GLY A 65 14.38 -14.74 -13.69
CA GLY A 65 13.10 -15.27 -14.15
C GLY A 65 12.67 -14.76 -15.51
N LEU A 66 11.65 -15.41 -16.07
CA LEU A 66 10.89 -14.88 -17.20
C LEU A 66 10.09 -13.65 -16.73
N PRO A 67 9.79 -12.70 -17.63
CA PRO A 67 8.92 -11.58 -17.29
C PRO A 67 7.53 -12.07 -16.94
N GLU A 68 6.92 -11.49 -15.90
CA GLU A 68 5.53 -11.76 -15.54
C GLU A 68 4.56 -11.28 -16.61
N ILE A 69 4.91 -10.22 -17.36
CA ILE A 69 4.16 -9.79 -18.54
C ILE A 69 5.10 -9.80 -19.74
N SER A 70 4.96 -10.81 -20.59
CA SER A 70 5.74 -10.91 -21.83
C SER A 70 5.10 -10.09 -22.94
N ALA A 71 5.93 -9.45 -23.76
CA ALA A 71 5.47 -8.73 -24.93
C ALA A 71 4.66 -9.60 -25.92
N ASN A 72 4.94 -10.90 -25.97
CA ASN A 72 4.25 -11.83 -26.88
C ASN A 72 2.84 -12.22 -26.39
N ASN A 73 2.55 -12.04 -25.10
CA ASN A 73 1.30 -12.51 -24.49
C ASN A 73 0.71 -11.50 -23.49
N TRP A 74 1.03 -10.22 -23.67
CA TRP A 74 0.84 -9.19 -22.64
C TRP A 74 -0.59 -9.09 -22.12
N GLN A 75 -1.62 -9.33 -22.96
CA GLN A 75 -3.03 -9.29 -22.54
C GLN A 75 -3.32 -10.37 -21.51
N GLN A 76 -3.01 -11.61 -21.86
CA GLN A 76 -3.28 -12.77 -21.02
C GLN A 76 -2.44 -12.72 -19.74
N ASP A 77 -1.19 -12.29 -19.86
CA ASP A 77 -0.28 -12.15 -18.73
C ASP A 77 -0.73 -11.03 -17.79
N THR A 78 -1.17 -9.88 -18.33
CA THR A 78 -1.74 -8.77 -17.53
C THR A 78 -3.00 -9.21 -16.78
N ALA A 79 -3.95 -9.88 -17.46
CA ALA A 79 -5.15 -10.38 -16.81
C ALA A 79 -4.84 -11.40 -15.70
N TRP A 80 -3.89 -12.29 -15.95
CA TRP A 80 -3.49 -13.33 -14.99
C TRP A 80 -2.79 -12.74 -13.76
N GLU A 81 -1.82 -11.86 -13.98
CA GLU A 81 -0.98 -11.32 -12.92
C GLU A 81 -1.62 -10.15 -12.18
N LEU A 82 -2.37 -9.30 -12.89
CA LEU A 82 -2.86 -8.03 -12.37
C LEU A 82 -4.38 -7.90 -12.34
N GLY A 83 -5.10 -8.87 -12.90
CA GLY A 83 -6.55 -8.93 -12.94
C GLY A 83 -7.17 -8.32 -14.20
N GLU A 84 -8.37 -8.80 -14.53
CA GLU A 84 -9.14 -8.37 -15.70
C GLU A 84 -9.46 -6.87 -15.67
N ASP A 85 -9.80 -6.33 -14.49
CA ASP A 85 -10.11 -4.89 -14.32
C ASP A 85 -8.95 -3.99 -14.79
N LEU A 86 -7.69 -4.40 -14.54
CA LEU A 86 -6.54 -3.64 -15.00
C LEU A 86 -6.29 -3.82 -16.50
N LEU A 87 -6.48 -5.03 -17.04
CA LEU A 87 -6.39 -5.25 -18.48
C LEU A 87 -7.39 -4.34 -19.22
N GLU A 88 -8.65 -4.31 -18.79
CA GLU A 88 -9.69 -3.44 -19.36
C GLU A 88 -9.28 -1.96 -19.31
N TYR A 89 -8.71 -1.52 -18.18
CA TYR A 89 -8.18 -0.16 -18.04
C TYR A 89 -7.08 0.13 -19.07
N VAL A 90 -6.07 -0.75 -19.16
CA VAL A 90 -4.92 -0.60 -20.08
C VAL A 90 -5.38 -0.55 -21.53
N GLU A 91 -6.29 -1.43 -21.93
CA GLU A 91 -6.85 -1.44 -23.28
C GLU A 91 -7.64 -0.15 -23.59
N ALA A 92 -8.45 0.31 -22.64
CA ALA A 92 -9.20 1.55 -22.79
C ALA A 92 -8.28 2.78 -22.94
N GLN A 93 -7.21 2.88 -22.14
CA GLN A 93 -6.24 3.97 -22.25
C GLN A 93 -5.54 3.97 -23.61
N ARG A 94 -5.12 2.79 -24.09
CA ARG A 94 -4.46 2.66 -25.39
C ARG A 94 -5.34 3.01 -26.58
N ALA A 95 -6.62 2.62 -26.53
CA ALA A 95 -7.56 2.94 -27.60
C ALA A 95 -7.79 4.45 -27.74
N GLY A 96 -7.71 5.19 -26.62
CA GLY A 96 -7.89 6.64 -26.56
C GLY A 96 -6.61 7.47 -26.68
N ASN A 97 -5.43 6.88 -26.50
CA ASN A 97 -4.15 7.58 -26.48
C ASN A 97 -2.99 6.69 -27.01
N PRO A 98 -2.48 6.94 -28.22
CA PRO A 98 -1.36 6.17 -28.78
C PRO A 98 -0.02 6.41 -28.07
N GLU A 99 0.10 7.46 -27.24
CA GLU A 99 1.28 7.74 -26.43
C GLU A 99 1.19 7.14 -25.02
N PHE A 100 0.06 6.49 -24.67
CA PHE A 100 -0.05 5.83 -23.37
C PHE A 100 1.03 4.76 -23.24
N ALA A 101 1.71 4.76 -22.10
CA ALA A 101 2.73 3.79 -21.75
C ALA A 101 2.57 3.40 -20.27
N LEU A 102 3.03 2.22 -19.92
CA LEU A 102 3.38 1.92 -18.54
C LEU A 102 4.77 2.52 -18.26
N HIS A 103 5.09 2.77 -17.00
CA HIS A 103 6.36 3.43 -16.65
C HIS A 103 7.14 2.59 -15.65
N CYS A 104 8.39 2.26 -15.98
CA CYS A 104 9.28 1.55 -15.06
C CYS A 104 9.43 2.35 -13.76
N LYS A 105 9.05 1.76 -12.62
CA LYS A 105 9.03 2.46 -11.33
C LYS A 105 10.40 2.98 -10.87
N ARG A 106 11.48 2.37 -11.36
CA ARG A 106 12.86 2.72 -11.00
C ARG A 106 13.47 3.81 -11.89
N CYS A 107 13.37 3.68 -13.22
CA CYS A 107 14.03 4.60 -14.15
C CYS A 107 13.08 5.50 -14.93
N ASP A 108 11.78 5.33 -14.77
CA ASP A 108 10.70 6.09 -15.44
C ASP A 108 10.62 5.88 -16.96
N ASN A 109 11.39 4.94 -17.52
CA ASN A 109 11.29 4.57 -18.93
C ASN A 109 9.87 4.11 -19.25
N SER A 110 9.33 4.61 -20.36
CA SER A 110 8.09 4.12 -20.96
C SER A 110 8.24 2.65 -21.40
N LEU A 111 7.24 1.85 -21.07
CA LEU A 111 7.15 0.42 -21.37
C LEU A 111 5.87 0.17 -22.17
N TYR A 112 6.05 -0.47 -23.31
CA TYR A 112 5.01 -0.80 -24.26
C TYR A 112 4.99 -2.32 -24.46
N PRO A 113 4.31 -3.08 -23.60
CA PRO A 113 4.33 -4.54 -23.71
C PRO A 113 3.65 -5.03 -25.00
N TRP A 114 2.72 -4.24 -25.53
CA TRP A 114 2.15 -4.43 -26.87
C TRP A 114 3.08 -4.06 -28.04
N ASN A 115 4.28 -3.55 -27.77
CA ASN A 115 5.28 -3.15 -28.77
C ASN A 115 6.69 -3.68 -28.45
N GLY A 116 6.77 -4.84 -27.80
CA GLY A 116 8.03 -5.58 -27.65
C GLY A 116 8.71 -5.46 -26.29
N ASP A 117 8.19 -4.67 -25.35
CA ASP A 117 8.79 -4.57 -24.01
C ASP A 117 8.29 -5.68 -23.08
N ASP A 118 9.21 -6.44 -22.51
CA ASP A 118 8.89 -7.34 -21.40
C ASP A 118 8.85 -6.54 -20.08
N ILE A 119 7.84 -6.83 -19.24
CA ILE A 119 7.66 -6.16 -17.95
C ILE A 119 7.81 -7.18 -16.82
N TYR A 120 8.66 -6.81 -15.88
CA TYR A 120 8.87 -7.52 -14.63
C TYR A 120 8.05 -6.87 -13.53
N ILE A 121 7.42 -7.68 -12.70
CA ILE A 121 6.60 -7.21 -11.60
C ILE A 121 7.37 -7.36 -10.30
N VAL A 122 7.53 -6.26 -9.58
CA VAL A 122 8.16 -6.27 -8.25
C VAL A 122 7.14 -5.85 -7.20
N ASP A 123 7.05 -6.65 -6.15
CA ASP A 123 6.18 -6.43 -5.00
C ASP A 123 6.97 -5.82 -3.83
N TYR A 124 6.43 -4.77 -3.22
CA TYR A 124 7.01 -4.10 -2.05
C TYR A 124 5.99 -4.06 -0.91
N PRO A 125 6.36 -4.43 0.33
CA PRO A 125 5.53 -4.14 1.48
C PRO A 125 5.33 -2.62 1.59
N LEU A 126 4.08 -2.18 1.76
CA LEU A 126 3.73 -0.77 1.83
C LEU A 126 4.57 -0.02 2.86
N GLU A 127 4.74 -0.63 4.03
CA GLU A 127 5.48 -0.06 5.14
C GLU A 127 6.97 0.13 4.84
N GLU A 128 7.59 -0.81 4.13
CA GLU A 128 8.98 -0.68 3.70
C GLU A 128 9.12 0.45 2.69
N HIS A 129 8.23 0.48 1.69
CA HIS A 129 8.24 1.47 0.62
C HIS A 129 8.16 2.91 1.15
N TYR A 130 7.24 3.17 2.07
CA TYR A 130 7.04 4.50 2.67
C TYR A 130 7.76 4.71 4.01
N ARG A 131 8.64 3.77 4.40
CA ARG A 131 9.42 3.80 5.65
C ARG A 131 8.52 4.03 6.87
N ILE A 132 7.38 3.36 6.89
CA ILE A 132 6.48 3.30 8.04
C ILE A 132 7.06 2.27 9.01
N PRO A 133 7.08 2.55 10.33
CA PRO A 133 7.56 1.57 11.30
C PRO A 133 6.76 0.25 11.23
N ILE A 134 7.39 -0.79 10.68
CA ILE A 134 6.85 -2.17 10.59
C ILE A 134 6.76 -2.79 11.98
N GLU A 135 7.59 -2.41 12.93
CA GLU A 135 7.50 -2.94 14.29
C GLU A 135 7.74 -1.87 15.32
N THR A 136 7.18 -2.09 16.50
CA THR A 136 7.46 -1.30 17.68
C THR A 136 8.35 -2.10 18.61
N HIS A 137 9.66 -2.23 18.30
CA HIS A 137 10.69 -2.97 19.06
C HIS A 137 10.32 -3.30 20.53
N GLY A 138 9.64 -4.43 20.76
CA GLY A 138 9.25 -4.93 22.10
C GLY A 138 8.13 -4.17 22.84
N LYS A 139 7.54 -3.12 22.27
CA LYS A 139 6.41 -2.40 22.87
C LYS A 139 5.12 -3.19 22.68
N LYS A 140 4.63 -3.74 23.78
CA LYS A 140 3.35 -4.46 23.81
C LYS A 140 2.14 -3.54 23.97
N ASN A 141 2.31 -2.33 24.50
CA ASN A 141 1.20 -1.44 24.80
C ASN A 141 1.30 -0.14 23.97
N PRO A 142 0.22 0.27 23.28
CA PRO A 142 0.23 1.51 22.50
C PRO A 142 0.24 2.75 23.40
N SER A 143 0.97 3.78 22.98
CA SER A 143 1.00 5.07 23.67
C SER A 143 -0.36 5.76 23.62
N LYS A 144 -0.62 6.72 24.53
CA LYS A 144 -1.85 7.53 24.51
C LYS A 144 -2.06 8.24 23.17
N ARG A 145 -0.98 8.70 22.53
CA ARG A 145 -1.01 9.36 21.21
C ARG A 145 -1.50 8.40 20.12
N ILE A 146 -0.90 7.20 20.03
CA ILE A 146 -1.31 6.17 19.05
C ILE A 146 -2.76 5.75 19.28
N ARG A 147 -3.18 5.57 20.54
CA ARG A 147 -4.57 5.21 20.86
C ARG A 147 -5.56 6.27 20.34
N LYS A 148 -5.27 7.56 20.53
CA LYS A 148 -6.10 8.66 20.04
C LYS A 148 -6.13 8.68 18.51
N GLN A 149 -4.98 8.45 17.86
CA GLN A 149 -4.86 8.43 16.40
C GLN A 149 -5.65 7.28 15.77
N ILE A 150 -5.53 6.05 16.29
CA ILE A 150 -6.33 4.90 15.86
C ILE A 150 -7.82 5.21 16.00
N LEU A 151 -8.27 5.70 17.16
CA LEU A 151 -9.68 6.06 17.33
C LEU A 151 -10.15 7.09 16.30
N ALA A 152 -9.36 8.13 16.03
CA ALA A 152 -9.70 9.16 15.06
C ALA A 152 -9.84 8.60 13.64
N LEU A 153 -8.87 7.80 13.18
CA LEU A 153 -8.87 7.23 11.82
C LEU A 153 -10.02 6.24 11.59
N TYR A 154 -10.44 5.53 12.63
CA TYR A 154 -11.61 4.65 12.59
C TYR A 154 -12.92 5.37 12.93
N ASN A 155 -12.96 6.71 12.89
CA ASN A 155 -14.15 7.54 13.16
C ASN A 155 -14.75 7.37 14.56
N GLY A 156 -13.97 6.87 15.53
CA GLY A 156 -14.42 6.58 16.88
C GLY A 156 -15.44 5.45 16.93
N GLU A 157 -15.32 4.46 16.05
CA GLU A 157 -16.23 3.33 15.93
C GLU A 157 -15.53 2.01 16.20
N CYS A 158 -16.27 1.05 16.76
CA CYS A 158 -15.84 -0.35 16.81
C CYS A 158 -15.69 -0.87 15.38
N PHE A 159 -14.52 -1.38 15.03
CA PHE A 159 -14.23 -1.89 13.69
C PHE A 159 -15.22 -2.98 13.26
N LYS A 160 -15.65 -3.83 14.19
CA LYS A 160 -16.61 -4.90 13.90
C LYS A 160 -18.05 -4.41 13.73
N CYS A 161 -18.56 -3.58 14.64
CA CYS A 161 -20.01 -3.36 14.79
C CYS A 161 -20.45 -1.89 14.73
N GLY A 162 -19.52 -0.95 14.55
CA GLY A 162 -19.84 0.49 14.46
C GLY A 162 -20.18 1.17 15.79
N ASN A 163 -20.34 0.44 16.91
CA ASN A 163 -20.62 1.04 18.22
C ASN A 163 -19.55 2.07 18.61
N ARG A 164 -19.97 3.20 19.17
CA ARG A 164 -19.08 4.32 19.56
C ARG A 164 -18.83 4.41 21.08
N LYS A 165 -19.44 3.56 21.89
CA LYS A 165 -19.33 3.55 23.36
C LYS A 165 -18.43 2.42 23.87
N GLY A 166 -17.68 2.68 24.95
CA GLY A 166 -16.87 1.64 25.61
C GLY A 166 -15.77 1.07 24.71
N LEU A 167 -15.19 1.92 23.85
CA LEU A 167 -14.13 1.50 22.93
C LEU A 167 -12.80 1.36 23.65
N HIS A 168 -12.08 0.29 23.31
CA HIS A 168 -10.70 0.08 23.66
C HIS A 168 -9.90 -0.21 22.39
N ILE A 169 -8.59 0.03 22.47
CA ILE A 169 -7.66 -0.37 21.42
C ILE A 169 -7.25 -1.81 21.70
N ASP A 170 -7.60 -2.69 20.77
CA ASP A 170 -7.30 -4.11 20.74
C ASP A 170 -6.15 -4.40 19.77
N HIS A 171 -5.38 -5.46 20.06
CA HIS A 171 -4.34 -5.95 19.17
C HIS A 171 -4.94 -6.99 18.23
N ILE A 172 -4.86 -6.79 16.92
CA ILE A 172 -5.42 -7.71 15.92
C ILE A 172 -4.77 -9.09 16.08
N MET A 173 -3.45 -9.16 15.97
CA MET A 173 -2.61 -10.23 16.49
C MET A 173 -2.46 -10.06 18.00
N PRO A 174 -3.00 -10.96 18.85
CA PRO A 174 -2.87 -10.84 20.29
C PRO A 174 -1.41 -10.90 20.76
N GLN A 175 -1.10 -10.26 21.89
CA GLN A 175 0.23 -10.32 22.49
C GLN A 175 0.68 -11.75 22.83
N THR A 176 -0.27 -12.66 23.13
CA THR A 176 0.02 -14.09 23.37
C THR A 176 0.52 -14.82 22.12
N HIS A 177 0.27 -14.25 20.94
CA HIS A 177 0.73 -14.73 19.64
C HIS A 177 1.84 -13.85 19.05
N GLY A 178 2.48 -13.01 19.88
CA GLY A 178 3.61 -12.17 19.46
C GLY A 178 3.23 -10.82 18.88
N GLY A 179 1.94 -10.44 18.89
CA GLY A 179 1.52 -9.13 18.39
C GLY A 179 2.09 -7.95 19.18
N ASP A 180 2.52 -6.94 18.45
CA ASP A 180 3.13 -5.71 18.97
C ASP A 180 2.14 -4.53 18.96
N ALA A 181 2.58 -3.36 19.41
CA ALA A 181 1.78 -2.15 19.41
C ALA A 181 1.99 -1.27 18.15
N ALA A 182 2.42 -1.85 17.02
CA ALA A 182 2.50 -1.11 15.77
C ALA A 182 1.10 -0.73 15.27
N PHE A 183 1.00 0.38 14.55
CA PHE A 183 -0.27 0.93 14.06
C PHE A 183 -1.12 -0.13 13.34
N ARG A 184 -0.49 -0.90 12.44
CA ARG A 184 -1.11 -1.94 11.62
C ARG A 184 -1.76 -3.06 12.43
N ASN A 185 -1.26 -3.30 13.65
CA ASN A 185 -1.74 -4.33 14.55
C ASN A 185 -2.80 -3.84 15.55
N LEU A 186 -3.27 -2.59 15.44
CA LEU A 186 -4.22 -2.01 16.38
C LEU A 186 -5.57 -1.72 15.72
N GLN A 187 -6.64 -2.02 16.44
CA GLN A 187 -8.01 -1.70 16.01
C GLN A 187 -8.87 -1.28 17.21
N PRO A 188 -9.87 -0.41 17.01
CA PRO A 188 -10.85 -0.12 18.06
C PRO A 188 -11.92 -1.22 18.11
N LEU A 189 -12.18 -1.77 19.30
CA LEU A 189 -13.32 -2.66 19.55
C LEU A 189 -14.11 -2.19 20.76
N CYS A 190 -15.42 -2.44 20.75
CA CYS A 190 -16.23 -2.32 21.97
C CYS A 190 -16.03 -3.56 22.85
N GLU A 191 -16.37 -3.46 24.13
CA GLU A 191 -16.18 -4.54 25.11
C GLU A 191 -16.72 -5.90 24.63
N LYS A 192 -17.96 -5.95 24.12
CA LYS A 192 -18.57 -7.18 23.60
C LYS A 192 -17.75 -7.80 22.45
N CYS A 193 -17.36 -6.99 21.47
CA CYS A 193 -16.60 -7.49 20.31
C CYS A 193 -15.17 -7.89 20.68
N GLY A 194 -14.53 -7.16 21.60
CA GLY A 194 -13.22 -7.51 22.14
C GLY A 194 -13.23 -8.83 22.89
N GLN A 195 -14.24 -9.07 23.73
CA GLN A 195 -14.42 -10.36 24.42
C GLN A 195 -14.68 -11.51 23.43
N GLU A 196 -15.48 -11.27 22.40
CA GLU A 196 -15.75 -12.26 21.36
C GLU A 196 -14.50 -12.63 20.55
N LYS A 197 -13.64 -11.64 20.27
CA LYS A 197 -12.35 -11.85 19.63
C LYS A 197 -11.43 -12.68 20.53
N GLY A 198 -11.31 -12.27 21.80
CA GLY A 198 -10.38 -12.86 22.76
C GLY A 198 -8.95 -12.91 22.22
N ASN A 199 -8.25 -14.01 22.52
CA ASN A 199 -6.89 -14.27 22.06
C ASN A 199 -6.83 -15.13 20.79
N LYS A 200 -7.90 -15.16 19.97
CA LYS A 200 -7.87 -15.92 18.71
C LYS A 200 -6.76 -15.40 17.81
N LYS A 201 -5.99 -16.32 17.20
CA LYS A 201 -4.98 -15.98 16.21
C LYS A 201 -5.70 -15.52 14.93
N PRO A 202 -5.40 -14.32 14.41
CA PRO A 202 -6.00 -13.85 13.18
C PRO A 202 -5.43 -14.58 11.96
N THR A 203 -6.16 -14.53 10.85
CA THR A 203 -5.65 -14.88 9.53
C THR A 203 -5.08 -13.65 8.83
N GLU A 204 -4.16 -13.87 7.91
CA GLU A 204 -3.56 -12.80 7.11
C GLU A 204 -4.32 -12.64 5.79
N VAL A 205 -4.50 -11.40 5.35
CA VAL A 205 -5.18 -11.04 4.11
C VAL A 205 -4.23 -10.19 3.28
N PRO A 206 -3.54 -10.78 2.29
CA PRO A 206 -2.69 -10.02 1.39
C PRO A 206 -3.54 -9.24 0.39
N VAL A 207 -3.20 -7.97 0.17
CA VAL A 207 -3.81 -7.11 -0.85
C VAL A 207 -2.70 -6.46 -1.65
N TYR A 208 -2.75 -6.67 -2.97
CA TYR A 208 -1.78 -6.14 -3.93
C TYR A 208 -2.38 -4.95 -4.67
N LEU A 209 -1.70 -3.82 -4.63
CA LEU A 209 -2.14 -2.57 -5.22
C LEU A 209 -1.41 -2.35 -6.54
N THR A 210 -2.16 -2.06 -7.60
CA THR A 210 -1.66 -1.94 -8.97
C THR A 210 -1.56 -0.49 -9.45
N MET A 211 -1.55 0.49 -8.52
CA MET A 211 -1.56 1.93 -8.84
C MET A 211 -0.45 2.36 -9.81
N TYR A 212 0.70 1.67 -9.81
CA TYR A 212 1.82 1.96 -10.72
C TYR A 212 1.61 1.49 -12.16
N PHE A 213 0.53 0.77 -12.44
CA PHE A 213 0.10 0.38 -13.78
C PHE A 213 -1.02 1.28 -14.32
N GLN A 214 -1.39 2.30 -13.56
CA GLN A 214 -2.44 3.25 -13.90
C GLN A 214 -1.85 4.65 -13.94
N ASN A 215 -2.39 5.50 -14.81
CA ASN A 215 -2.07 6.91 -14.77
C ASN A 215 -2.48 7.48 -13.41
N PRO A 216 -1.65 8.35 -12.81
CA PRO A 216 -2.11 9.09 -11.66
C PRO A 216 -3.37 9.89 -12.05
N PRO A 217 -4.26 10.16 -11.08
CA PRO A 217 -5.37 11.08 -11.28
C PRO A 217 -4.85 12.44 -11.77
N ALA A 218 -5.73 13.26 -12.33
CA ALA A 218 -5.40 14.54 -12.95
C ALA A 218 -4.36 15.37 -12.19
N ASP A 219 -3.66 16.25 -12.90
CA ASP A 219 -2.50 17.07 -12.50
C ASP A 219 -2.68 17.96 -11.25
N SER A 220 -3.87 18.02 -10.67
CA SER A 220 -4.13 18.57 -9.33
C SER A 220 -4.12 17.54 -8.20
N TYR A 221 -3.70 16.30 -8.46
CA TYR A 221 -3.69 15.21 -7.48
C TYR A 221 -2.46 15.31 -6.58
N GLU A 222 -2.71 15.59 -5.30
CA GLU A 222 -1.65 15.68 -4.27
C GLU A 222 -1.62 14.45 -3.35
N GLY A 223 -2.37 13.40 -3.66
CA GLY A 223 -2.46 12.22 -2.79
C GLY A 223 -1.36 11.20 -3.05
N LEU A 224 -1.11 10.35 -2.06
CA LEU A 224 -0.06 9.33 -2.11
C LEU A 224 -0.51 8.02 -2.80
N PHE A 225 -1.82 7.77 -2.85
CA PHE A 225 -2.43 6.50 -3.29
C PHE A 225 -3.60 6.79 -4.23
N TRP A 226 -3.73 6.13 -5.38
CA TRP A 226 -4.84 6.35 -6.31
C TRP A 226 -5.41 5.06 -6.86
#